data_AF-A0A848Y7X7-F1
#
_entry.id   AF-A0A848Y7X7-F1
#
_cell.length_a   1.000
_cell.length_b   1.000
_cell.length_c   1.000
_cell.angle_alpha   90.00
_cell.angle_beta   90.00
_cell.angle_gamma   90.00
#
_symmetry.space_group_name_H-M   'P 1'
#
loop_
_entity.id
_entity.type
_entity.pdbx_description
1 polymer ?
#
loop_
_entity_poly.entity_id
_entity_poly.type
_entity_poly.pdbx_seq_one_letter_code
_entity_poly.pdbx_strand_id
1 'polypeptide(L)'
;MAKITAAPDQKSKEAYFTASQSQLIWARFKRNRMAMAAGSVLVFLILIGLFAPFLSPYDPTIAGRDPDYQNGAPQIPRFCDDNGCSVTPFIYGTKRERSIKTNFRWVTTTDTNDRRYMKLFVEGWEYSLLGLGWTGLKFKTHLFGADKGGIHLFGTDASGKDIFSRTLHAINTSLA
;
A
#
# COMPACT_ATOMS: atom_id res chain seq x y z
N MET A 1 19.90 58.06 6.40
CA MET A 1 19.94 56.90 7.33
C MET A 1 20.11 55.63 6.51
N ALA A 2 21.32 55.07 6.45
CA ALA A 2 21.58 53.79 5.76
C ALA A 2 21.40 52.63 6.75
N LYS A 3 20.47 51.71 6.47
CA LYS A 3 20.35 50.45 7.23
C LYS A 3 21.59 49.60 6.92
N ILE A 4 22.47 49.44 7.89
CA ILE A 4 23.59 48.49 7.81
C ILE A 4 22.99 47.09 7.85
N THR A 5 22.87 46.44 6.69
CA THR A 5 22.50 45.04 6.61
C THR A 5 23.69 44.20 7.06
N ALA A 6 23.58 43.59 8.24
CA ALA A 6 24.60 42.66 8.75
C ALA A 6 24.93 41.59 7.70
N ALA A 7 26.23 41.36 7.48
CA ALA A 7 26.72 40.39 6.52
C ALA A 7 26.18 38.98 6.82
N PRO A 8 25.87 38.16 5.80
CA PRO A 8 25.20 36.86 5.98
C PRO A 8 25.96 35.88 6.89
N ASP A 9 27.28 36.01 7.01
CA ASP A 9 28.13 35.20 7.91
C ASP A 9 27.98 35.57 9.40
N GLN A 10 27.66 36.83 9.70
CA GLN A 10 27.52 37.28 11.08
C GLN A 10 26.17 36.84 11.66
N LYS A 11 25.12 36.90 10.84
CA LYS A 11 23.79 36.36 11.19
C LYS A 11 23.80 34.84 11.43
N SER A 12 24.57 34.07 10.66
CA SER A 12 24.64 32.62 10.81
C SER A 12 25.37 32.21 12.10
N LYS A 13 26.42 32.96 12.47
CA LYS A 13 27.16 32.77 13.73
C LYS A 13 26.29 33.13 14.94
N GLU A 14 25.64 34.30 14.93
CA GLU A 14 24.72 34.70 15.99
C GLU A 14 23.58 33.68 16.18
N ALA A 15 22.98 33.23 15.07
CA ALA A 15 21.93 32.21 15.09
C ALA A 15 22.39 30.87 15.69
N TYR A 16 23.67 30.49 15.52
CA TYR A 16 24.24 29.28 16.10
C TYR A 16 24.42 29.38 17.62
N PHE A 17 24.85 30.54 18.13
CA PHE A 17 25.05 30.76 19.57
C PHE A 17 23.74 30.96 20.34
N THR A 18 22.68 31.41 19.68
CA THR A 18 21.34 31.55 20.28
C THR A 18 20.45 30.32 20.10
N ALA A 19 20.89 29.30 19.35
CA ALA A 19 20.08 28.13 19.04
C ALA A 19 19.90 27.19 20.26
N SER A 20 18.71 26.61 20.37
CA SER A 20 18.43 25.55 21.34
C SER A 20 19.13 24.24 20.97
N GLN A 21 19.33 23.35 21.94
CA GLN A 21 19.94 22.04 21.71
C GLN A 21 19.18 21.22 20.64
N SER A 22 17.85 21.30 20.60
CA SER A 22 17.04 20.63 19.57
C SER A 22 17.25 21.22 18.17
N GLN A 23 17.40 22.55 18.06
CA GLN A 23 17.73 23.21 16.80
C GLN A 23 19.10 22.79 16.28
N LEU A 24 20.10 22.69 17.16
CA LEU A 24 21.45 22.21 16.83
C LEU A 24 21.43 20.75 16.36
N ILE A 25 20.70 19.87 17.05
CA ILE A 25 20.52 18.46 16.67
C ILE A 25 19.84 18.35 15.30
N TRP A 26 18.76 19.09 15.08
CA TRP A 26 18.02 19.08 13.83
C TRP A 26 18.84 19.61 12.65
N ALA A 27 19.63 20.67 12.85
CA ALA A 27 20.54 21.20 11.85
C ALA A 27 21.61 20.17 11.44
N ARG A 28 22.18 19.44 12.42
CA ARG A 28 23.13 18.35 12.16
C ARG A 28 22.47 17.18 11.44
N PHE A 29 21.26 16.79 11.85
CA PHE A 29 20.49 15.73 11.20
C PHE A 29 20.19 16.05 9.73
N LYS A 30 19.70 17.25 9.43
CA LYS A 30 19.44 17.71 8.05
C LYS A 30 20.68 17.73 7.15
N ARG A 31 21.85 18.00 7.72
CA ARG A 31 23.11 18.01 6.97
C ARG A 31 23.58 16.59 6.59
N ASN A 32 23.16 15.57 7.34
CA ASN A 32 23.51 14.19 7.07
C ASN A 32 22.53 13.56 6.06
N ARG A 33 22.97 13.41 4.81
CA ARG A 33 22.15 12.83 3.72
C ARG A 33 21.69 11.41 4.03
N MET A 34 22.51 10.59 4.69
CA MET A 34 22.14 9.22 5.06
C MET A 34 21.06 9.21 6.13
N ALA A 35 21.17 10.09 7.12
CA ALA A 35 20.16 10.23 8.17
C ALA A 35 18.82 10.71 7.59
N MET A 36 18.86 11.67 6.65
CA MET A 36 17.66 12.14 5.93
C MET A 36 17.03 11.05 5.06
N ALA A 37 17.83 10.23 4.37
CA ALA A 37 17.34 9.12 3.58
C ALA A 37 16.64 8.06 4.46
N ALA A 38 17.29 7.64 5.55
CA ALA A 38 16.71 6.69 6.50
C ALA A 38 15.43 7.23 7.16
N GLY A 39 15.44 8.50 7.57
CA GLY A 39 14.26 9.17 8.11
C GLY A 39 13.11 9.25 7.10
N SER A 40 13.41 9.48 5.82
CA SER A 40 12.40 9.52 4.76
C SER A 40 11.76 8.15 4.55
N VAL A 41 12.54 7.07 4.54
CA VAL A 41 12.04 5.69 4.44
C VAL A 41 11.17 5.34 5.64
N LEU A 42 11.60 5.70 6.86
CA LEU A 42 10.83 5.46 8.07
C LEU A 42 9.48 6.18 8.04
N VAL A 43 9.46 7.46 7.68
CA VAL A 43 8.21 8.23 7.52
C VAL A 43 7.31 7.59 6.47
N PHE A 44 7.88 7.15 5.34
CA PHE A 44 7.13 6.47 4.29
C PHE A 44 6.48 5.17 4.78
N LEU A 45 7.19 4.33 5.53
CA LEU A 45 6.63 3.10 6.11
C LEU A 45 5.54 3.40 7.14
N ILE A 46 5.73 4.41 8.00
CA ILE A 46 4.71 4.86 8.95
C ILE A 46 3.44 5.28 8.20
N LEU A 47 3.57 6.04 7.10
CA LEU A 47 2.42 6.45 6.30
C LEU A 47 1.72 5.23 5.66
N ILE A 48 2.45 4.27 5.12
CA ILE A 48 1.84 3.04 4.58
C ILE A 48 1.05 2.30 5.67
N GLY A 49 1.64 2.10 6.85
CA GLY A 49 0.97 1.45 7.96
C GLY A 49 -0.30 2.20 8.40
N LEU A 50 -0.19 3.52 8.55
CA LEU A 50 -1.31 4.39 8.93
C LEU A 50 -2.48 4.33 7.95
N PHE A 51 -2.18 4.30 6.66
CA PHE A 51 -3.16 4.21 5.57
C PHE A 51 -3.41 2.77 5.09
N ALA A 52 -2.88 1.75 5.77
CA ALA A 52 -3.03 0.35 5.37
C ALA A 52 -4.50 -0.05 5.15
N PRO A 53 -5.47 0.33 6.00
CA PRO A 53 -6.88 0.02 5.76
C PRO A 53 -7.44 0.61 4.45
N PHE A 54 -7.01 1.80 4.06
CA PHE A 54 -7.40 2.44 2.80
C PHE A 54 -6.70 1.81 1.59
N LEU A 55 -5.42 1.45 1.74
CA LEU A 55 -4.59 0.88 0.68
C LEU A 55 -4.91 -0.60 0.40
N SER A 56 -5.43 -1.32 1.39
CA SER A 56 -5.75 -2.76 1.28
C SER A 56 -7.15 -2.99 0.71
N PRO A 57 -7.29 -3.68 -0.44
CA PRO A 57 -8.61 -3.93 -1.06
C PRO A 57 -9.48 -4.90 -0.23
N TYR A 58 -8.85 -5.75 0.60
CA TYR A 58 -9.53 -6.76 1.40
C TYR A 58 -9.14 -6.69 2.87
N ASP A 59 -10.07 -7.11 3.73
CA ASP A 59 -9.83 -7.29 5.16
C ASP A 59 -8.67 -8.28 5.37
N PRO A 60 -7.65 -7.94 6.18
CA PRO A 60 -6.43 -8.75 6.35
C PRO A 60 -6.68 -10.05 7.15
N THR A 61 -7.87 -10.23 7.73
CA THR A 61 -8.25 -11.39 8.53
C THR A 61 -8.90 -12.48 7.68
N ILE A 62 -9.59 -13.43 8.32
CA ILE A 62 -10.33 -14.47 7.61
C ILE A 62 -11.58 -13.92 6.89
N ALA A 63 -12.08 -12.76 7.31
CA ALA A 63 -13.29 -12.14 6.73
C ALA A 63 -13.09 -11.69 5.28
N GLY A 64 -11.87 -11.28 4.90
CA GLY A 64 -11.53 -10.82 3.54
C GLY A 64 -10.95 -11.89 2.63
N ARG A 65 -11.06 -13.18 2.97
CA ARG A 65 -10.49 -14.26 2.15
C ARG A 65 -11.28 -14.50 0.86
N ASP A 66 -10.59 -14.85 -0.21
CA ASP A 66 -11.18 -15.39 -1.44
C ASP A 66 -11.18 -16.94 -1.41
N PRO A 67 -12.33 -17.60 -1.21
CA PRO A 67 -12.41 -19.07 -1.18
C PRO A 67 -12.10 -19.72 -2.54
N ASP A 68 -12.31 -18.99 -3.63
CA ASP A 68 -12.16 -19.47 -4.99
C ASP A 68 -10.75 -19.24 -5.53
N TYR A 69 -9.93 -18.47 -4.81
CA TYR A 69 -8.53 -18.21 -5.14
C TYR A 69 -7.60 -18.57 -3.97
N GLN A 70 -7.41 -19.87 -3.72
CA GLN A 70 -6.50 -20.38 -2.68
C GLN A 70 -5.13 -20.75 -3.26
N ASN A 71 -4.05 -20.42 -2.53
CA ASN A 71 -2.67 -20.53 -3.03
C ASN A 71 -2.52 -19.92 -4.44
N GLY A 72 -3.25 -18.81 -4.67
CA GLY A 72 -3.33 -18.16 -5.95
C GLY A 72 -2.03 -17.43 -6.27
N ALA A 73 -1.62 -17.50 -7.54
CA ALA A 73 -0.45 -16.78 -8.00
C ALA A 73 -0.67 -15.25 -7.96
N PRO A 74 0.40 -14.45 -7.91
CA PRO A 74 0.32 -13.00 -8.07
C PRO A 74 -0.37 -12.59 -9.38
N GLN A 75 -1.34 -11.68 -9.28
CA GLN A 75 -2.07 -11.13 -10.43
C GLN A 75 -1.53 -9.74 -10.77
N ILE A 76 -0.76 -9.66 -11.85
CA ILE A 76 -0.15 -8.40 -12.31
C ILE A 76 -1.10 -7.72 -13.30
N PRO A 77 -1.54 -6.48 -13.04
CA PRO A 77 -2.35 -5.72 -13.98
C PRO A 77 -1.61 -5.45 -15.29
N ARG A 78 -2.32 -5.57 -16.41
CA ARG A 78 -1.81 -5.38 -17.77
C ARG A 78 -2.66 -4.35 -18.50
N PHE A 79 -2.05 -3.66 -19.45
CA PHE A 79 -2.75 -2.70 -20.31
C PHE A 79 -3.07 -3.28 -21.69
N CYS A 80 -2.38 -4.33 -22.13
CA CYS A 80 -2.55 -4.91 -23.46
C CYS A 80 -2.48 -6.43 -23.41
N ASP A 81 -3.20 -7.07 -24.33
CA ASP A 81 -3.09 -8.48 -24.66
C ASP A 81 -3.46 -8.76 -26.13
N ASP A 82 -3.65 -10.04 -26.48
CA ASP A 82 -4.01 -10.50 -27.82
C ASP A 82 -5.34 -9.94 -28.37
N ASN A 83 -6.27 -9.56 -27.50
CA ASN A 83 -7.55 -8.91 -27.82
C ASN A 83 -7.45 -7.36 -27.84
N GLY A 84 -6.25 -6.78 -27.70
CA GLY A 84 -5.97 -5.35 -27.80
C GLY A 84 -5.60 -4.66 -26.49
N CYS A 85 -5.48 -3.32 -26.53
CA CYS A 85 -5.09 -2.49 -25.39
C CYS A 85 -6.28 -1.77 -24.74
N SER A 86 -6.15 -1.48 -23.45
CA SER A 86 -7.09 -0.72 -22.62
C SER A 86 -6.34 0.37 -21.85
N VAL A 87 -6.98 1.53 -21.68
CA VAL A 87 -6.45 2.62 -20.82
C VAL A 87 -6.51 2.23 -19.35
N THR A 88 -7.54 1.49 -18.96
CA THR A 88 -7.68 0.95 -17.61
C THR A 88 -6.97 -0.39 -17.55
N PRO A 89 -6.03 -0.61 -16.60
CA PRO A 89 -5.34 -1.88 -16.51
C PRO A 89 -6.33 -2.97 -16.06
N PHE A 90 -6.09 -4.18 -16.52
CA PHE A 90 -6.93 -5.34 -16.23
C PHE A 90 -6.09 -6.53 -15.81
N ILE A 91 -6.73 -7.45 -15.11
CA ILE A 91 -6.22 -8.78 -14.80
C ILE A 91 -7.09 -9.81 -15.50
N TYR A 92 -6.58 -11.02 -15.65
CA TYR A 92 -7.38 -12.14 -16.13
C TYR A 92 -8.08 -12.84 -14.98
N GLY A 93 -9.29 -13.29 -15.27
CA GLY A 93 -9.97 -14.25 -14.43
C GLY A 93 -9.26 -15.59 -14.40
N THR A 94 -9.53 -16.33 -13.33
CA THR A 94 -9.01 -17.67 -13.16
C THR A 94 -10.15 -18.64 -12.95
N LYS A 95 -10.05 -19.81 -13.57
CA LYS A 95 -10.97 -20.92 -13.42
C LYS A 95 -10.27 -22.02 -12.64
N ARG A 96 -10.95 -22.57 -11.63
CA ARG A 96 -10.50 -23.75 -10.91
C ARG A 96 -11.14 -24.98 -11.52
N GLU A 97 -10.30 -25.87 -12.03
CA GLU A 97 -10.73 -27.13 -12.59
C GLU A 97 -10.20 -28.29 -11.76
N ARG A 98 -11.03 -29.31 -11.64
CA ARG A 98 -10.67 -30.59 -11.03
C ARG A 98 -11.10 -31.68 -11.99
N SER A 99 -10.13 -32.38 -12.58
CA SER A 99 -10.42 -33.43 -13.55
C SER A 99 -9.55 -34.66 -13.29
N ILE A 100 -9.92 -35.77 -13.91
CA ILE A 100 -9.10 -36.99 -13.90
C ILE A 100 -7.71 -36.73 -14.50
N LYS A 101 -7.61 -35.83 -15.48
CA LYS A 101 -6.35 -35.42 -16.11
C LYS A 101 -5.41 -34.72 -15.13
N THR A 102 -5.94 -34.02 -14.12
CA THR A 102 -5.14 -33.37 -13.07
C THR A 102 -4.98 -34.23 -11.82
N ASN A 103 -5.27 -35.54 -11.91
CA ASN A 103 -5.27 -36.48 -10.78
C ASN A 103 -6.13 -35.95 -9.61
N PHE A 104 -7.29 -35.40 -9.94
CA PHE A 104 -8.21 -34.78 -8.98
C PHE A 104 -7.60 -33.68 -8.10
N ARG A 105 -6.47 -33.11 -8.49
CA ARG A 105 -5.91 -31.89 -7.88
C ARG A 105 -6.63 -30.68 -8.45
N TRP A 106 -6.86 -29.69 -7.59
CA TRP A 106 -7.30 -28.38 -8.03
C TRP A 106 -6.18 -27.74 -8.84
N VAL A 107 -6.48 -27.40 -10.09
CA VAL A 107 -5.58 -26.64 -10.96
C VAL A 107 -6.29 -25.36 -11.34
N THR A 108 -5.57 -24.24 -11.16
CA THR A 108 -6.07 -22.92 -11.50
C THR A 108 -5.55 -22.54 -12.88
N THR A 109 -6.44 -22.40 -13.84
CA THR A 109 -6.12 -21.99 -15.21
C THR A 109 -6.53 -20.53 -15.41
N THR A 110 -5.70 -19.76 -16.10
CA THR A 110 -6.01 -18.36 -16.43
C THR A 110 -6.92 -18.32 -17.66
N ASP A 111 -8.02 -17.58 -17.60
CA ASP A 111 -8.93 -17.36 -18.72
C ASP A 111 -8.66 -16.00 -19.34
N THR A 112 -8.03 -15.99 -20.52
CA THR A 112 -7.68 -14.76 -21.25
C THR A 112 -8.89 -14.02 -21.82
N ASN A 113 -10.06 -14.65 -21.88
CA ASN A 113 -11.30 -14.00 -22.31
C ASN A 113 -11.99 -13.26 -21.16
N ASP A 114 -11.72 -13.64 -19.90
CA ASP A 114 -12.28 -12.98 -18.72
C ASP A 114 -11.39 -11.82 -18.27
N ARG A 115 -11.42 -10.69 -18.99
CA ARG A 115 -10.75 -9.46 -18.51
C ARG A 115 -11.54 -8.84 -17.36
N ARG A 116 -10.85 -8.55 -16.25
CA ARG A 116 -11.36 -7.86 -15.05
C ARG A 116 -10.61 -6.55 -14.89
N TYR A 117 -11.31 -5.43 -15.01
CA TYR A 117 -10.69 -4.11 -15.01
C TYR A 117 -10.47 -3.60 -13.59
N MET A 118 -9.31 -3.01 -13.35
CA MET A 118 -8.98 -2.35 -12.09
C MET A 118 -9.75 -1.04 -11.98
N LYS A 119 -10.44 -0.86 -10.85
CA LYS A 119 -11.12 0.39 -10.51
C LYS A 119 -10.41 1.04 -9.33
N LEU A 120 -10.37 2.37 -9.33
CA LEU A 120 -9.89 3.15 -8.20
C LEU A 120 -11.07 3.56 -7.31
N PHE A 121 -10.80 3.79 -6.03
CA PHE A 121 -11.78 4.27 -5.04
C PHE A 121 -13.04 3.38 -4.98
N VAL A 122 -12.82 2.08 -4.87
CA VAL A 122 -13.91 1.09 -4.78
C VAL A 122 -14.47 1.02 -3.36
N GLU A 123 -15.73 0.65 -3.22
CA GLU A 123 -16.30 0.32 -1.91
C GLU A 123 -16.02 -1.14 -1.56
N GLY A 124 -15.67 -1.40 -0.30
CA GLY A 124 -15.32 -2.73 0.21
C GLY A 124 -15.61 -2.87 1.71
N TRP A 125 -14.62 -3.36 2.46
CA TRP A 125 -14.75 -3.67 3.88
C TRP A 125 -14.67 -2.39 4.73
N GLU A 126 -15.37 -2.39 5.87
CA GLU A 126 -15.42 -1.22 6.75
C GLU A 126 -14.20 -1.14 7.66
N TYR A 127 -13.58 0.03 7.76
CA TYR A 127 -12.44 0.28 8.63
C TYR A 127 -12.51 1.63 9.34
N SER A 128 -11.75 1.78 10.41
CA SER A 128 -11.55 3.03 11.14
C SER A 128 -10.13 3.54 10.92
N LEU A 129 -9.99 4.78 10.47
CA LEU A 129 -8.70 5.42 10.30
C LEU A 129 -8.26 6.02 11.65
N LEU A 130 -7.00 5.83 12.04
CA LEU A 130 -6.36 6.38 13.26
C LEU A 130 -6.77 5.78 14.62
N GLY A 131 -7.64 4.77 14.69
CA GLY A 131 -7.97 4.11 15.97
C GLY A 131 -8.55 5.04 17.04
N LEU A 132 -8.97 6.26 16.66
CA LEU A 132 -9.60 7.24 17.54
C LEU A 132 -11.04 6.81 17.79
N GLY A 133 -11.21 5.79 18.64
CA GLY A 133 -12.47 5.11 18.94
C GLY A 133 -13.62 6.01 19.44
N TRP A 134 -13.33 7.28 19.77
CA TRP A 134 -14.31 8.29 20.17
C TRP A 134 -14.77 9.22 19.03
N THR A 135 -14.05 9.28 17.90
CA THR A 135 -14.39 10.13 16.73
C THR A 135 -15.03 9.36 15.57
N GLY A 136 -14.97 8.02 15.58
CA GLY A 136 -15.92 7.14 14.89
C GLY A 136 -16.00 7.24 13.36
N LEU A 137 -15.01 7.81 12.66
CA LEU A 137 -15.04 7.86 11.19
C LEU A 137 -14.78 6.48 10.60
N LYS A 138 -15.87 5.84 10.17
CA LYS A 138 -15.89 4.58 9.44
C LYS A 138 -15.81 4.87 7.95
N PHE A 139 -14.89 4.22 7.27
CA PHE A 139 -14.71 4.32 5.83
C PHE A 139 -14.91 2.96 5.19
N LYS A 140 -15.39 2.95 3.95
CA LYS A 140 -15.55 1.75 3.13
C LYS A 140 -14.82 1.85 1.80
N THR A 141 -14.23 3.01 1.50
CA THR A 141 -13.56 3.26 0.22
C THR A 141 -12.11 2.78 0.31
N HIS A 142 -11.68 1.99 -0.67
CA HIS A 142 -10.29 1.53 -0.80
C HIS A 142 -9.66 2.08 -2.08
N LEU A 143 -8.34 2.22 -2.08
CA LEU A 143 -7.60 2.83 -3.19
C LEU A 143 -7.90 2.16 -4.54
N PHE A 144 -7.98 0.83 -4.56
CA PHE A 144 -8.24 0.07 -5.78
C PHE A 144 -8.99 -1.23 -5.50
N GLY A 145 -9.57 -1.80 -6.55
CA GLY A 145 -10.17 -3.13 -6.58
C GLY A 145 -10.44 -3.61 -8.00
N ALA A 146 -11.09 -4.76 -8.15
CA ALA A 146 -11.54 -5.27 -9.44
C ALA A 146 -13.01 -4.92 -9.68
N ASP A 147 -13.39 -4.74 -10.94
CA ASP A 147 -14.79 -4.56 -11.36
C ASP A 147 -15.66 -5.80 -11.13
N LYS A 148 -15.06 -6.99 -11.23
CA LYS A 148 -15.67 -8.28 -10.93
C LYS A 148 -14.65 -9.22 -10.28
N GLY A 149 -15.09 -10.02 -9.33
CA GLY A 149 -14.21 -10.92 -8.56
C GLY A 149 -13.19 -10.18 -7.69
N GLY A 150 -12.04 -10.81 -7.45
CA GLY A 150 -10.94 -10.24 -6.67
C GLY A 150 -9.70 -9.88 -7.50
N ILE A 151 -8.87 -8.97 -6.96
CA ILE A 151 -7.53 -8.62 -7.46
C ILE A 151 -6.48 -8.92 -6.39
N HIS A 152 -5.61 -9.88 -6.66
CA HIS A 152 -4.59 -10.33 -5.72
C HIS A 152 -3.19 -10.01 -6.22
N LEU A 153 -2.73 -8.78 -5.99
CA LEU A 153 -1.44 -8.30 -6.53
C LEU A 153 -0.26 -9.19 -6.14
N PHE A 154 -0.24 -9.67 -4.89
CA PHE A 154 0.81 -10.58 -4.39
C PHE A 154 0.33 -12.03 -4.25
N GLY A 155 -0.87 -12.35 -4.75
CA GLY A 155 -1.49 -13.65 -4.60
C GLY A 155 -2.14 -13.86 -3.23
N THR A 156 -2.49 -15.11 -2.96
CA THR A 156 -3.22 -15.51 -1.75
C THR A 156 -2.56 -16.69 -1.04
N ASP A 157 -2.82 -16.81 0.26
CA ASP A 157 -2.35 -17.94 1.06
C ASP A 157 -3.23 -19.20 0.89
N ALA A 158 -2.93 -20.25 1.65
CA ALA A 158 -3.68 -21.51 1.62
C ALA A 158 -5.16 -21.38 2.01
N SER A 159 -5.52 -20.35 2.78
CA SER A 159 -6.91 -20.05 3.16
C SER A 159 -7.61 -19.11 2.17
N GLY A 160 -6.86 -18.53 1.23
CA GLY A 160 -7.33 -17.52 0.28
C GLY A 160 -7.21 -16.08 0.79
N LYS A 161 -6.47 -15.82 1.88
CA LYS A 161 -6.28 -14.46 2.37
C LYS A 161 -5.32 -13.71 1.45
N ASP A 162 -5.65 -12.46 1.17
CA ASP A 162 -4.84 -11.60 0.31
C ASP A 162 -3.49 -11.24 0.97
N ILE A 163 -2.39 -11.57 0.29
CA ILE A 163 -1.04 -11.34 0.82
C ILE A 163 -0.72 -9.85 0.83
N PHE A 164 -1.16 -9.09 -0.18
CA PHE A 164 -0.89 -7.65 -0.29
C PHE A 164 -1.51 -6.87 0.87
N SER A 165 -2.80 -7.05 1.13
CA SER A 165 -3.50 -6.50 2.30
C SER A 165 -2.77 -6.84 3.59
N ARG A 166 -2.43 -8.11 3.80
CA ARG A 166 -1.75 -8.55 5.03
C ARG A 166 -0.38 -7.93 5.22
N THR A 167 0.40 -7.80 4.15
CA THR A 167 1.71 -7.14 4.19
C THR A 167 1.57 -5.68 4.62
N LEU A 168 0.59 -4.94 4.10
CA LEU A 168 0.36 -3.55 4.50
C LEU A 168 0.01 -3.42 5.99
N HIS A 169 -0.87 -4.28 6.49
CA HIS A 169 -1.25 -4.27 7.91
C HIS A 169 -0.13 -4.76 8.84
N ALA A 170 0.75 -5.65 8.37
CA ALA A 170 1.90 -6.10 9.13
C ALA A 170 2.91 -4.98 9.42
N ILE A 171 2.99 -3.94 8.57
CA ILE A 171 3.86 -2.77 8.79
C ILE A 171 3.56 -2.11 10.15
N ASN A 172 2.29 -1.96 10.52
CA ASN A 172 1.92 -1.40 11.84
C ASN A 172 2.43 -2.26 12.98
N THR A 173 2.29 -3.59 12.88
CA THR A 173 2.77 -4.50 13.92
C THR A 173 4.29 -4.56 14.01
N SER A 174 5.01 -4.30 12.91
CA SER A 174 6.47 -4.29 12.89
C SER A 174 7.08 -2.96 13.35
N LEU A 175 6.32 -1.87 13.29
CA LEU A 175 6.74 -0.54 13.75
C LEU A 175 6.43 -0.29 15.23
N ALA A 176 5.48 -1.02 15.81
CA ALA A 176 5.08 -0.94 17.22
C ALA A 176 6.04 -1.70 18.14
#